data_AF-A0A3A9T0J5-F1
#
_entry.id   AF-A0A3A9T0J5-F1
#
_cell.length_a   1.000
_cell.length_b   1.000
_cell.length_c   1.000
_cell.angle_alpha   90.00
_cell.angle_beta   90.00
_cell.angle_gamma   90.00
#
_symmetry.space_group_name_H-M   'P 1'
#
loop_
_entity.id
_entity.type
_entity.pdbx_description
1 polymer ?
#
loop_
_entity_poly.entity_id
_entity_poly.type
_entity_poly.pdbx_seq_one_letter_code
_entity_poly.pdbx_strand_id
1 'polypeptide(L)'
;MDEKIFDELQKLYDNKRIGELVQEMCEYFATKDSYEDNSYEDEIEPPEIVESAYILFCLQSREQILDEFAIIRKKYPAIYEKIGSLCETILINMDYRSLEEKSAATIAGYMEGVSVSDILSHVETYTRSSESLSEALDKFYKFIHSQKK
;
A
#
# COMPACT_ATOMS: atom_id res chain seq x y z
N MET A 1 9.82 18.50 -7.64
CA MET A 1 9.34 17.20 -8.17
C MET A 1 10.01 16.94 -9.51
N ASP A 2 10.57 15.76 -9.71
CA ASP A 2 11.36 15.43 -10.92
C ASP A 2 10.40 15.09 -12.07
N GLU A 3 10.35 15.91 -13.13
CA GLU A 3 9.49 15.70 -14.32
C GLU A 3 9.66 14.30 -14.91
N LYS A 4 10.86 13.73 -14.78
CA LYS A 4 11.18 12.38 -15.24
C LYS A 4 10.40 11.29 -14.48
N ILE A 5 10.12 11.50 -13.19
CA ILE A 5 9.34 10.56 -12.37
C ILE A 5 7.88 10.55 -12.82
N PHE A 6 7.29 11.71 -13.09
CA PHE A 6 5.92 11.80 -13.61
C PHE A 6 5.77 11.11 -14.97
N ASP A 7 6.73 11.32 -15.87
CA ASP A 7 6.74 10.63 -17.17
C ASP A 7 6.85 9.11 -17.02
N GLU A 8 7.57 8.62 -16.02
CA GLU A 8 7.66 7.19 -15.72
C GLU A 8 6.37 6.65 -15.08
N LEU A 9 5.74 7.39 -14.17
CA LEU A 9 4.43 7.06 -13.59
C LEU A 9 3.35 6.97 -14.68
N GLN A 10 3.30 7.93 -15.62
CA GLN A 10 2.35 7.88 -16.73
C GLN A 10 2.50 6.60 -17.56
N LYS A 11 3.74 6.22 -17.89
CA LYS A 11 4.03 4.96 -18.61
C LYS A 11 3.73 3.71 -17.78
N LEU A 12 3.71 3.83 -16.45
CA LEU A 12 3.37 2.76 -15.53
C LEU A 12 1.86 2.54 -15.49
N TYR A 13 1.04 3.60 -15.45
CA TYR A 13 -0.43 3.49 -15.54
C TYR A 13 -0.91 2.88 -16.85
N ASP A 14 -0.22 3.18 -17.96
CA ASP A 14 -0.54 2.60 -19.27
C ASP A 14 -0.22 1.10 -19.37
N ASN A 15 0.51 0.53 -18.40
CA ASN A 15 0.94 -0.86 -18.43
C ASN A 15 -0.06 -1.79 -17.74
N LYS A 16 -0.90 -2.42 -18.55
CA LYS A 16 -1.94 -3.40 -18.16
C LYS A 16 -1.46 -4.63 -17.37
N ARG A 17 -0.14 -4.82 -17.23
CA ARG A 17 0.44 -5.92 -16.43
C ARG A 17 0.71 -5.53 -14.98
N ILE A 18 0.50 -4.27 -14.62
CA ILE A 18 0.65 -3.74 -13.27
C ILE A 18 -0.76 -3.37 -12.81
N GLY A 19 -1.21 -3.94 -11.71
CA GLY A 19 -2.53 -3.72 -11.14
C GLY A 19 -2.59 -2.39 -10.39
N GLU A 20 -3.81 -1.86 -10.26
CA GLU A 20 -4.09 -0.53 -9.70
C GLU A 20 -3.44 -0.30 -8.32
N LEU A 21 -3.46 -1.31 -7.44
CA LEU A 21 -2.81 -1.20 -6.12
C LEU A 21 -1.32 -0.91 -6.26
N VAL A 22 -0.61 -1.64 -7.12
CA VAL A 22 0.83 -1.44 -7.29
C VAL A 22 1.12 -0.10 -7.98
N GLN A 23 0.23 0.36 -8.86
CA GLN A 23 0.32 1.69 -9.46
C GLN A 23 0.19 2.79 -8.39
N GLU A 24 -0.83 2.69 -7.54
CA GLU A 24 -1.07 3.59 -6.41
C GLU A 24 0.11 3.63 -5.44
N MET A 25 0.68 2.47 -5.10
CA MET A 25 1.86 2.40 -4.25
C MET A 25 3.07 3.07 -4.92
N CYS A 26 3.30 2.83 -6.21
CA CYS A 26 4.39 3.49 -6.93
C CYS A 26 4.24 5.00 -6.93
N GLU A 27 3.02 5.51 -7.12
CA GLU A 27 2.71 6.92 -7.00
C GLU A 27 3.02 7.43 -5.60
N TYR A 28 2.43 6.80 -4.57
CA TYR A 28 2.63 7.18 -3.17
C TYR A 28 4.11 7.31 -2.81
N PHE A 29 4.93 6.30 -3.09
CA PHE A 29 6.36 6.34 -2.74
C PHE A 29 7.17 7.30 -3.63
N ALA A 30 6.74 7.54 -4.87
CA ALA A 30 7.39 8.50 -5.76
C ALA A 30 7.10 9.95 -5.37
N THR A 31 5.93 10.20 -4.78
CA THR A 31 5.45 11.55 -4.43
C THR A 31 5.55 11.86 -2.94
N LYS A 32 5.79 10.87 -2.07
CA LYS A 32 5.90 11.01 -0.60
C LYS A 32 6.75 12.20 -0.14
N ASP A 33 7.93 12.38 -0.74
CA ASP A 33 8.87 13.48 -0.40
C ASP A 33 8.33 14.88 -0.76
N SER A 34 7.30 14.97 -1.60
CA SER A 34 6.67 16.22 -2.02
C SER A 34 5.48 16.62 -1.15
N TYR A 35 5.07 15.79 -0.18
CA TYR A 35 4.01 16.10 0.79
C TYR A 35 4.52 16.90 2.01
N GLU A 36 5.77 17.40 1.99
CA GLU A 36 6.32 18.26 3.06
C GLU A 36 5.63 19.64 3.17
N ASP A 37 4.83 20.04 2.18
CA ASP A 37 3.90 21.16 2.34
C ASP A 37 2.61 20.64 2.95
N ASN A 38 2.40 20.94 4.23
CA ASN A 38 1.26 20.63 5.12
C ASN A 38 -0.14 21.07 4.60
N SER A 39 -0.44 21.00 3.30
CA SER A 39 -1.71 21.46 2.72
C SER A 39 -2.82 20.40 2.71
N TYR A 40 -2.55 19.17 3.16
CA TYR A 40 -3.48 18.04 3.10
C TYR A 40 -3.69 17.34 4.46
N GLU A 41 -3.27 17.95 5.57
CA GLU A 41 -3.25 17.35 6.92
C GLU A 41 -4.62 16.82 7.41
N ASP A 42 -5.74 17.28 6.86
CA ASP A 42 -7.07 16.88 7.32
C ASP A 42 -7.64 15.61 6.64
N GLU A 43 -7.11 15.16 5.49
CA GLU A 43 -7.71 14.06 4.70
C GLU A 43 -6.81 12.83 4.50
N ILE A 44 -5.51 12.94 4.77
CA ILE A 44 -4.54 11.86 4.50
C ILE A 44 -4.17 11.13 5.79
N GLU A 45 -4.28 9.81 5.78
CA GLU A 45 -3.82 8.96 6.87
C GLU A 45 -2.32 9.16 7.17
N PRO A 46 -1.88 9.03 8.44
CA PRO A 46 -0.45 9.03 8.77
C PRO A 46 0.31 8.01 7.91
N PRO A 47 1.54 8.32 7.44
CA PRO A 47 2.31 7.41 6.59
C PRO A 47 2.43 5.99 7.15
N GLU A 48 2.53 5.85 8.48
CA GLU A 48 2.61 4.56 9.15
C GLU A 48 1.35 3.71 8.93
N ILE A 49 0.18 4.34 8.83
CA ILE A 49 -1.11 3.67 8.54
C ILE A 49 -1.18 3.26 7.08
N VAL A 50 -0.86 4.19 6.18
CA VAL A 50 -0.88 3.94 4.73
C VAL A 50 0.06 2.79 4.37
N GLU A 51 1.30 2.84 4.83
CA GLU A 51 2.29 1.80 4.54
C GLU A 51 1.92 0.47 5.18
N SER A 52 1.35 0.49 6.40
CA SER A 52 0.87 -0.74 7.05
C SER A 52 -0.29 -1.37 6.27
N ALA A 53 -1.22 -0.56 5.74
CA ALA A 53 -2.31 -1.04 4.91
C ALA A 53 -1.76 -1.65 3.60
N TYR A 54 -0.86 -0.97 2.91
CA TYR A 54 -0.21 -1.51 1.72
C TYR A 54 0.47 -2.85 1.98
N ILE A 55 1.20 -2.98 3.10
CA ILE A 55 1.81 -4.25 3.50
C ILE A 55 0.75 -5.34 3.65
N LEU A 56 -0.33 -5.09 4.41
CA LEU A 56 -1.38 -6.07 4.64
C LEU A 56 -2.03 -6.56 3.34
N PHE A 57 -2.35 -5.64 2.42
CA PHE A 57 -2.94 -5.99 1.12
C PHE A 57 -1.95 -6.69 0.19
N CYS A 58 -0.66 -6.31 0.24
CA CYS A 58 0.38 -7.02 -0.49
C CYS A 58 0.51 -8.47 -0.04
N LEU A 59 0.38 -8.73 1.27
CA LEU A 59 0.45 -10.08 1.82
C LEU A 59 -0.71 -10.97 1.38
N GLN A 60 -1.90 -10.41 1.12
CA GLN A 60 -3.05 -11.19 0.65
C GLN A 60 -2.89 -11.74 -0.78
N SER A 61 -2.10 -11.08 -1.63
CA SER A 61 -1.86 -11.48 -3.02
C SER A 61 -0.39 -11.44 -3.38
N ARG A 62 0.45 -11.96 -2.47
CA ARG A 62 1.91 -11.78 -2.50
C ARG A 62 2.57 -12.20 -3.81
N GLU A 63 2.19 -13.33 -4.39
CA GLU A 63 2.80 -13.82 -5.65
C GLU A 63 2.55 -12.84 -6.80
N GLN A 64 1.30 -12.42 -6.99
CA GLN A 64 0.93 -11.42 -7.99
C GLN A 64 1.70 -10.11 -7.78
N ILE A 65 1.73 -9.61 -6.54
CA ILE A 65 2.39 -8.34 -6.22
C ILE A 65 3.90 -8.42 -6.47
N LEU A 66 4.55 -9.52 -6.13
CA LEU A 66 5.97 -9.72 -6.38
C LEU A 66 6.29 -9.81 -7.88
N ASP A 67 5.42 -10.43 -8.68
CA ASP A 67 5.54 -10.44 -10.14
C ASP A 67 5.43 -9.03 -10.74
N GLU A 68 4.50 -8.23 -10.24
CA GLU A 68 4.34 -6.83 -10.64
C GLU A 68 5.56 -5.98 -10.25
N PHE A 69 6.10 -6.15 -9.04
CA PHE A 69 7.35 -5.49 -8.64
C PHE A 69 8.56 -5.93 -9.46
N ALA A 70 8.62 -7.19 -9.92
CA ALA A 70 9.66 -7.64 -10.84
C ALA A 70 9.57 -6.93 -12.20
N ILE A 71 8.34 -6.66 -12.69
CA ILE A 71 8.13 -5.84 -13.89
C ILE A 71 8.62 -4.42 -13.64
N ILE A 72 8.29 -3.83 -12.48
CA ILE A 72 8.70 -2.48 -12.11
C ILE A 72 10.20 -2.33 -12.08
N ARG A 73 10.88 -3.23 -11.34
CA ARG A 73 12.34 -3.29 -11.29
C ARG A 73 13.00 -3.34 -12.66
N LYS A 74 12.40 -4.07 -13.61
CA LYS A 74 12.96 -4.27 -14.95
C LYS A 74 12.70 -3.09 -15.89
N LYS A 75 11.53 -2.45 -15.81
CA LYS A 75 11.06 -1.48 -16.80
C LYS A 75 11.09 -0.02 -16.33
N TYR A 76 10.95 0.20 -15.02
CA TYR A 76 10.82 1.52 -14.40
C TYR A 76 11.79 1.61 -13.22
N PRO A 77 13.12 1.58 -13.47
CA PRO A 77 14.11 1.50 -12.40
C PRO A 77 14.08 2.72 -11.46
N ALA A 78 13.77 3.92 -11.95
CA ALA A 78 13.68 5.11 -11.09
C ALA A 78 12.47 5.03 -10.14
N ILE A 79 11.35 4.47 -10.60
CA ILE A 79 10.20 4.16 -9.73
C ILE A 79 10.55 3.04 -8.74
N TYR A 80 11.25 2.00 -9.19
CA TYR A 80 11.66 0.91 -8.31
C TYR A 80 12.56 1.37 -7.16
N GLU A 81 13.46 2.32 -7.41
CA GLU A 81 14.30 2.92 -6.35
C GLU A 81 13.46 3.55 -5.23
N LYS A 82 12.28 4.09 -5.54
CA LYS A 82 11.36 4.67 -4.56
C LYS A 82 10.59 3.62 -3.75
N ILE A 83 10.18 2.51 -4.37
CA ILE A 83 9.40 1.45 -3.71
C ILE A 83 10.25 0.27 -3.19
N GLY A 84 11.56 0.30 -3.43
CA GLY A 84 12.47 -0.82 -3.19
C GLY A 84 12.46 -1.35 -1.75
N SER A 85 12.44 -0.44 -0.76
CA SER A 85 12.38 -0.80 0.66
C SER A 85 11.12 -1.62 1.01
N LEU A 86 9.97 -1.24 0.44
CA LEU A 86 8.73 -1.99 0.64
C LEU A 86 8.79 -3.36 -0.03
N CYS A 87 9.31 -3.42 -1.27
CA CYS A 87 9.52 -4.69 -1.97
C CYS A 87 10.42 -5.64 -1.16
N GLU A 88 11.53 -5.13 -0.61
CA GLU A 88 12.45 -5.90 0.22
C GLU A 88 11.76 -6.39 1.50
N THR A 89 10.95 -5.54 2.13
CA THR A 89 10.17 -5.90 3.33
C THR A 89 9.24 -7.10 3.05
N ILE A 90 8.55 -7.11 1.91
CA ILE A 90 7.65 -8.20 1.50
C ILE A 90 8.43 -9.47 1.12
N LEU A 91 9.63 -9.32 0.55
CA LEU A 91 10.50 -10.44 0.15
C LEU A 91 11.15 -11.15 1.34
N ILE A 92 11.70 -10.39 2.29
CA ILE A 92 12.51 -10.92 3.42
C ILE A 92 11.64 -11.69 4.41
N ASN A 93 10.40 -11.25 4.64
CA ASN A 93 9.48 -11.88 5.59
C ASN A 93 8.77 -13.09 4.97
N MET A 94 9.51 -14.19 4.76
CA MET A 94 8.95 -15.45 4.23
C MET A 94 7.90 -16.08 5.17
N ASP A 95 8.08 -15.95 6.49
CA ASP A 95 6.98 -16.13 7.45
C ASP A 95 6.37 -14.75 7.71
N TYR A 96 5.31 -14.44 6.96
CA TYR A 96 4.73 -13.10 6.94
C TYR A 96 3.90 -12.80 8.19
N ARG A 97 3.66 -13.77 9.08
CA ARG A 97 2.79 -13.60 10.26
C ARG A 97 3.25 -12.47 11.17
N SER A 98 4.55 -12.36 11.42
CA SER A 98 5.08 -11.28 12.26
C SER A 98 4.94 -9.90 11.60
N LEU A 99 5.03 -9.84 10.27
CA LEU A 99 4.84 -8.60 9.52
C LEU A 99 3.36 -8.20 9.49
N GLU A 100 2.47 -9.18 9.26
CA GLU A 100 1.02 -9.02 9.30
C GLU A 100 0.54 -8.54 10.68
N GLU A 101 0.97 -9.21 11.76
CA GLU A 101 0.63 -8.82 13.13
C GLU A 101 1.17 -7.43 13.48
N LYS A 102 2.40 -7.10 13.07
CA LYS A 102 2.98 -5.78 13.29
C LYS A 102 2.20 -4.68 12.56
N SER A 103 1.91 -4.87 11.27
CA SER A 103 1.17 -3.90 10.47
C SER A 103 -0.27 -3.72 10.99
N ALA A 104 -0.93 -4.80 11.36
CA ALA A 104 -2.26 -4.73 11.97
C ALA A 104 -2.25 -4.07 13.36
N ALA A 105 -1.23 -4.33 14.18
CA ALA A 105 -1.05 -3.66 15.47
C ALA A 105 -0.79 -2.16 15.33
N THR A 106 0.01 -1.75 14.33
CA THR A 106 0.17 -0.33 13.99
C THR A 106 -1.18 0.31 13.73
N ILE A 107 -2.00 -0.28 12.85
CA ILE A 107 -3.30 0.28 12.48
C ILE A 107 -4.28 0.29 13.65
N ALA A 108 -4.38 -0.81 14.39
CA ALA A 108 -5.23 -0.91 15.57
C ALA A 108 -4.86 0.13 16.65
N GLY A 109 -3.58 0.45 16.80
CA GLY A 109 -3.11 1.47 17.75
C GLY A 109 -3.61 2.89 17.46
N TYR A 110 -4.09 3.17 16.24
CA TYR A 110 -4.64 4.47 15.85
C TYR A 110 -6.17 4.56 16.00
N MET A 111 -6.85 3.47 16.38
CA MET A 111 -8.31 3.42 16.49
C MET A 111 -8.74 2.93 17.86
N GLU A 112 -9.72 3.61 18.46
CA GLU A 112 -10.28 3.16 19.73
C GLU A 112 -11.21 1.94 19.53
N GLY A 113 -11.00 0.89 20.32
CA GLY A 113 -11.89 -0.26 20.36
C GLY A 113 -11.75 -1.26 19.20
N VAL A 114 -10.79 -1.06 18.30
CA VAL A 114 -10.48 -1.99 17.21
C VAL A 114 -9.28 -2.86 17.60
N SER A 115 -9.46 -4.18 17.54
CA SER A 115 -8.39 -5.13 17.82
C SER A 115 -7.59 -5.49 16.57
N VAL A 116 -6.38 -6.04 16.76
CA VAL A 116 -5.57 -6.62 15.67
C VAL A 116 -6.38 -7.66 14.87
N SER A 117 -7.15 -8.51 15.54
CA SER A 117 -7.99 -9.51 14.86
C SER A 117 -9.09 -8.87 13.99
N ASP A 118 -9.63 -7.72 14.40
CA ASP A 118 -10.63 -7.02 13.60
C ASP A 118 -10.00 -6.49 12.30
N ILE A 119 -8.81 -5.90 12.39
CA ILE A 119 -8.05 -5.43 11.22
C ILE A 119 -7.84 -6.56 10.22
N LEU A 120 -7.29 -7.69 10.69
CA LEU A 120 -6.99 -8.83 9.83
C LEU A 120 -8.27 -9.41 9.21
N SER A 121 -9.35 -9.52 9.99
CA SER A 121 -10.65 -9.98 9.49
C SER A 121 -11.22 -9.04 8.42
N HIS A 122 -11.08 -7.72 8.58
CA HIS A 122 -11.53 -6.75 7.60
C HIS A 122 -10.71 -6.82 6.31
N VAL A 123 -9.38 -6.90 6.41
CA VAL A 123 -8.49 -7.07 5.24
C VAL A 123 -8.84 -8.35 4.46
N GLU A 124 -8.98 -9.48 5.16
CA GLU A 124 -9.37 -10.76 4.54
C GLU A 124 -10.75 -10.67 3.87
N THR A 125 -11.73 -10.08 4.57
CA THR A 125 -13.10 -9.94 4.06
C THR A 125 -13.18 -9.05 2.83
N TYR A 126 -12.52 -7.88 2.85
CA TYR A 126 -12.55 -6.96 1.72
C TYR A 126 -11.78 -7.53 0.53
N THR A 127 -10.65 -8.21 0.76
CA THR A 127 -9.92 -8.85 -0.33
C THR A 127 -10.74 -9.93 -1.03
N ARG A 128 -11.55 -10.70 -0.29
CA ARG A 128 -12.40 -11.76 -0.87
C ARG A 128 -13.68 -11.25 -1.53
N SER A 129 -14.16 -10.07 -1.16
CA SER A 129 -15.46 -9.54 -1.59
C SER A 129 -15.36 -8.40 -2.60
N SER A 130 -14.16 -7.90 -2.88
CA SER A 130 -13.90 -6.88 -3.90
C SER A 130 -13.46 -7.50 -5.23
N GLU A 131 -13.65 -6.74 -6.30
CA GLU A 131 -13.23 -7.12 -7.66
C GLU A 131 -11.73 -6.87 -7.87
N SER A 132 -11.12 -5.93 -7.13
CA SER A 132 -9.68 -5.65 -7.13
C SER A 132 -9.14 -5.37 -5.72
N LEU A 133 -7.81 -5.47 -5.57
CA LEU A 133 -7.14 -5.11 -4.31
C LEU A 133 -7.20 -3.60 -4.02
N SER A 134 -7.25 -2.75 -5.04
CA SER A 134 -7.42 -1.30 -4.86
C SER A 134 -8.82 -0.99 -4.33
N GLU A 135 -9.87 -1.62 -4.87
CA GLU A 135 -11.23 -1.50 -4.31
C GLU A 135 -11.31 -2.05 -2.87
N ALA A 136 -10.61 -3.14 -2.57
CA ALA A 136 -10.54 -3.69 -1.22
C ALA A 136 -9.85 -2.73 -0.23
N LEU A 137 -8.78 -2.06 -0.67
CA LEU A 137 -8.08 -1.04 0.10
C LEU A 137 -8.97 0.19 0.34
N ASP A 138 -9.72 0.65 -0.67
CA ASP A 138 -10.70 1.73 -0.53
C ASP A 138 -11.77 1.44 0.52
N LYS A 139 -12.31 0.21 0.51
CA LYS A 139 -13.28 -0.24 1.54
C LYS A 139 -12.63 -0.25 2.93
N PHE A 140 -11.37 -0.64 3.01
CA PHE A 140 -10.61 -0.65 4.25
C PHE A 140 -10.35 0.77 4.80
N TYR A 141 -9.96 1.73 3.96
CA TYR A 141 -9.84 3.14 4.39
C TYR A 141 -11.17 3.73 4.83
N LYS A 142 -12.29 3.43 4.14
CA LYS A 142 -13.63 3.82 4.60
C LYS A 142 -13.96 3.25 5.99
N PHE A 143 -13.56 2.02 6.25
CA PHE A 143 -13.67 1.43 7.58
C PHE A 143 -12.83 2.20 8.60
N ILE A 144 -11.55 2.47 8.34
CA ILE A 144 -10.68 3.25 9.23
C ILE A 144 -11.30 4.62 9.54
N HIS A 145 -11.73 5.35 8.51
CA HIS A 145 -12.36 6.67 8.66
C HIS A 145 -13.65 6.64 9.49
N SER A 146 -14.38 5.53 9.48
CA SER A 146 -15.58 5.36 10.31
C SER A 146 -15.29 5.16 11.80
N GLN A 147 -14.07 4.71 12.13
CA GLN A 147 -13.63 4.43 13.49
C GLN A 147 -12.82 5.59 14.12
N LYS A 148 -12.33 6.53 13.29
CA LYS A 148 -11.80 7.81 13.77
C LYS A 148 -12.94 8.64 14.40
N LYS A 149 -12.98 8.69 15.73
CA LYS A 149 -13.85 9.58 16.51
C LYS A 149 -13.05 10.28 17.59
#